data_AF-A0A9W4M0X4-F1
#
_entry.id   AF-A0A9W4M0X4-F1
#
_cell.length_a   1.000
_cell.length_b   1.000
_cell.length_c   1.000
_cell.angle_alpha   90.00
_cell.angle_beta   90.00
_cell.angle_gamma   90.00
#
_symmetry.space_group_name_H-M   'P 1'
#
loop_
_entity.id
_entity.type
_entity.pdbx_description
1 polymer ?
#
loop_
_entity_poly.entity_id
_entity_poly.type
_entity_poly.pdbx_seq_one_letter_code
_entity_poly.pdbx_strand_id
1 'polypeptide(L)'
;MPMDSPFKERYESGDLLYGIADSRMIYCQWWGLESKLRDEPFAMIDYYSLSKDEACAKGNADELYPPSHRQVDFWDTLRSHPVYSSTLSDTHHIIGKWSSYSSETTRRKCKGGLHWAARGRFNMAVHFILDELDMRAVVEKNATWSDGQKLDYVEQGRKWRSCTGAELRWIYRNQADPLVRNTVQFWKYFRPVAPPWEFGHLGGSEAHLWSRYVPRSWRVK
;
A
#
# COMPACT_ATOMS: atom_id res chain seq x y z
N MET A 1 -14.92 8.31 9.04
CA MET A 1 -14.72 8.58 7.59
C MET A 1 -13.24 8.90 7.38
N PRO A 2 -12.63 9.16 6.19
CA PRO A 2 -11.29 9.78 6.20
C PRO A 2 -11.35 10.92 7.20
N MET A 3 -10.39 11.01 8.13
CA MET A 3 -10.85 11.54 9.42
C MET A 3 -11.26 13.02 9.36
N ASP A 4 -11.03 13.74 8.24
CA ASP A 4 -11.65 15.02 7.91
C ASP A 4 -11.96 15.18 6.39
N SER A 5 -13.07 15.85 6.05
CA SER A 5 -13.54 16.22 4.68
C SER A 5 -12.66 17.29 4.01
N PRO A 6 -12.58 17.38 2.66
CA PRO A 6 -13.34 16.63 1.65
C PRO A 6 -12.65 15.38 1.12
N PHE A 7 -13.46 14.33 0.92
CA PHE A 7 -13.04 13.07 0.32
C PHE A 7 -13.03 13.19 -1.20
N LYS A 8 -12.16 12.43 -1.86
CA LYS A 8 -12.24 12.31 -3.31
C LYS A 8 -13.35 11.32 -3.63
N GLU A 9 -14.29 11.73 -4.48
CA GLU A 9 -15.39 10.86 -4.94
C GLU A 9 -14.95 9.89 -6.05
N ARG A 10 -13.76 10.09 -6.59
CA ARG A 10 -13.17 9.28 -7.66
C ARG A 10 -11.65 9.35 -7.61
N TYR A 11 -11.00 8.42 -8.28
CA TYR A 11 -9.56 8.49 -8.53
C TYR A 11 -9.22 9.68 -9.43
N GLU A 12 -8.11 10.36 -9.13
CA GLU A 12 -7.53 11.40 -9.97
C GLU A 12 -6.11 11.04 -10.39
N SER A 13 -5.66 11.61 -11.52
CA SER A 13 -4.31 11.38 -12.01
C SER A 13 -3.28 11.72 -10.92
N GLY A 14 -2.48 10.73 -10.59
CA GLY A 14 -1.38 10.86 -9.66
C GLY A 14 -1.68 10.39 -8.25
N ASP A 15 -2.91 9.97 -7.97
CA ASP A 15 -3.25 9.24 -6.75
C ASP A 15 -2.66 7.82 -6.77
N LEU A 16 -2.63 7.17 -5.62
CA LEU A 16 -2.17 5.79 -5.46
C LEU A 16 -3.30 4.84 -5.06
N LEU A 17 -3.27 3.62 -5.58
CA LEU A 17 -4.17 2.51 -5.32
C LEU A 17 -3.43 1.44 -4.51
N TYR A 18 -3.97 1.17 -3.32
CA TYR A 18 -3.52 0.11 -2.41
C TYR A 18 -4.67 -0.87 -2.18
N GLY A 19 -4.36 -2.11 -1.85
CA GLY A 19 -5.34 -3.18 -1.71
C GLY A 19 -4.81 -4.51 -2.20
N ILE A 20 -5.68 -5.52 -2.29
CA ILE A 20 -5.38 -6.78 -2.98
C ILE A 20 -5.30 -6.51 -4.48
N ALA A 21 -4.42 -7.21 -5.19
CA ALA A 21 -4.16 -6.97 -6.61
C ALA A 21 -5.45 -7.06 -7.46
N ASP A 22 -6.22 -8.13 -7.31
CA ASP A 22 -7.45 -8.36 -8.06
C ASP A 22 -8.51 -7.28 -7.76
N SER A 23 -8.70 -6.92 -6.48
CA SER A 23 -9.66 -5.89 -6.10
C SER A 23 -9.26 -4.50 -6.61
N ARG A 24 -7.95 -4.17 -6.65
CA ARG A 24 -7.45 -2.95 -7.32
C ARG A 24 -7.78 -2.97 -8.80
N MET A 25 -7.57 -4.09 -9.48
CA MET A 25 -7.90 -4.22 -10.91
C MET A 25 -9.38 -3.99 -11.13
N ILE A 26 -10.26 -4.68 -10.40
CA ILE A 26 -11.72 -4.51 -10.50
C ILE A 26 -12.12 -3.04 -10.26
N TYR A 27 -11.52 -2.37 -9.26
CA TYR A 27 -11.74 -0.94 -9.01
C TYR A 27 -11.36 -0.07 -10.21
N CYS A 28 -10.22 -0.35 -10.84
CA CYS A 28 -9.80 0.35 -12.05
C CYS A 28 -10.77 0.15 -13.22
N GLN A 29 -11.27 -1.07 -13.42
CA GLN A 29 -12.24 -1.37 -14.48
C GLN A 29 -13.56 -0.63 -14.24
N TRP A 30 -14.06 -0.67 -13.00
CA TRP A 30 -15.31 0.00 -12.62
C TRP A 30 -15.29 1.50 -12.93
N TRP A 31 -14.17 2.16 -12.66
CA TRP A 31 -14.00 3.59 -12.91
C TRP A 31 -13.55 3.93 -14.33
N GLY A 32 -13.46 2.95 -15.23
CA GLY A 32 -13.00 3.15 -16.61
C GLY A 32 -11.55 3.66 -16.66
N LEU A 33 -10.72 3.29 -15.69
CA LEU A 33 -9.33 3.71 -15.61
C LEU A 33 -8.41 2.85 -16.48
N GLU A 34 -8.90 1.81 -17.17
CA GLU A 34 -8.07 0.89 -17.95
C GLU A 34 -7.28 1.59 -19.06
N SER A 35 -7.89 2.54 -19.78
CA SER A 35 -7.20 3.35 -20.79
C SER A 35 -6.22 4.31 -20.11
N LYS A 36 -6.64 4.96 -19.03
CA LYS A 36 -5.79 5.84 -18.24
C LYS A 36 -4.60 5.12 -17.62
N LEU A 37 -4.70 3.86 -17.24
CA LEU A 37 -3.57 3.11 -16.70
C LEU A 37 -2.58 2.71 -17.78
N ARG A 38 -2.99 2.65 -19.06
CA ARG A 38 -2.05 2.52 -20.18
C ARG A 38 -1.29 3.83 -20.44
N ASP A 39 -1.96 4.95 -20.24
CA ASP A 39 -1.32 6.26 -20.44
C ASP A 39 -0.58 6.73 -19.17
N GLU A 40 -1.01 6.27 -18.00
CA GLU A 40 -0.65 6.71 -16.64
C GLU A 40 -0.70 5.54 -15.61
N PRO A 41 0.18 4.53 -15.72
CA PRO A 41 0.20 3.33 -14.85
C PRO A 41 0.58 3.62 -13.39
N PHE A 42 1.00 4.84 -13.09
CA PHE A 42 1.64 5.20 -11.82
C PHE A 42 0.70 5.21 -10.62
N ALA A 43 -0.54 4.75 -10.80
CA ALA A 43 -1.49 4.54 -9.73
C ALA A 43 -1.02 3.49 -8.70
N MET A 44 -0.07 2.60 -9.01
CA MET A 44 0.32 1.54 -8.06
C MET A 44 1.78 1.67 -7.60
N ILE A 45 2.01 1.41 -6.31
CA ILE A 45 3.37 1.42 -5.74
C ILE A 45 4.31 0.37 -6.37
N ASP A 46 3.73 -0.64 -7.02
CA ASP A 46 4.43 -1.73 -7.70
C ASP A 46 5.29 -1.21 -8.87
N TYR A 47 4.85 -0.13 -9.53
CA TYR A 47 5.57 0.50 -10.65
C TYR A 47 6.80 1.31 -10.21
N TYR A 48 6.82 1.80 -8.97
CA TYR A 48 7.97 2.53 -8.46
C TYR A 48 9.13 1.56 -8.21
N SER A 49 10.33 1.94 -8.61
CA SER A 49 11.52 1.08 -8.48
C SER A 49 12.28 1.41 -7.19
N LEU A 50 12.97 0.44 -6.59
CA LEU A 50 13.87 0.65 -5.45
C LEU A 50 15.31 0.94 -5.88
N SER A 51 15.70 0.55 -7.10
CA SER A 51 17.05 0.73 -7.63
C SER A 51 17.03 1.34 -9.04
N LYS A 52 18.17 1.91 -9.45
CA LYS A 52 18.35 2.38 -10.83
C LYS A 52 18.36 1.22 -11.83
N ASP A 53 18.86 0.06 -11.43
CA ASP A 53 18.91 -1.12 -12.28
C ASP A 53 17.52 -1.68 -12.54
N GLU A 54 16.66 -1.75 -11.51
CA GLU A 54 15.24 -2.03 -11.68
C GLU A 54 14.60 -0.97 -12.59
N ALA A 55 14.86 0.31 -12.32
CA ALA A 55 14.30 1.38 -13.14
C ALA A 55 14.74 1.29 -14.62
N CYS A 56 16.00 0.92 -14.89
CA CYS A 56 16.52 0.70 -16.24
C CYS A 56 15.91 -0.55 -16.89
N ALA A 57 15.83 -1.66 -16.14
CA ALA A 57 15.35 -2.94 -16.63
C ALA A 57 13.88 -2.88 -17.09
N LYS A 58 13.00 -2.19 -16.35
CA LYS A 58 11.64 -1.98 -16.85
C LYS A 58 11.56 -0.79 -17.85
N GLY A 59 12.49 0.19 -17.82
CA GLY A 59 12.48 1.38 -18.69
C GLY A 59 12.88 1.14 -20.14
N ASN A 60 13.73 0.14 -20.40
CA ASN A 60 14.12 -0.29 -21.76
C ASN A 60 12.99 -1.00 -22.53
N ALA A 61 11.76 -0.98 -22.01
CA ALA A 61 10.64 -1.77 -22.51
C ALA A 61 9.51 -0.96 -23.17
N ASP A 62 9.76 0.29 -23.57
CA ASP A 62 8.82 1.19 -24.26
C ASP A 62 7.47 1.48 -23.56
N GLU A 63 7.30 1.09 -22.30
CA GLU A 63 6.01 1.23 -21.61
C GLU A 63 6.13 1.55 -20.11
N LEU A 64 5.19 2.40 -19.67
CA LEU A 64 4.60 2.43 -18.34
C LEU A 64 5.52 2.73 -17.13
N TYR A 65 6.19 3.89 -17.14
CA TYR A 65 6.99 4.36 -16.00
C TYR A 65 6.37 5.51 -15.21
N PRO A 66 6.54 5.54 -13.87
CA PRO A 66 6.30 6.77 -13.15
C PRO A 66 7.19 7.89 -13.72
N PRO A 67 6.67 9.12 -13.87
CA PRO A 67 7.48 10.25 -14.30
C PRO A 67 8.76 10.34 -13.48
N SER A 68 9.89 10.61 -14.15
CA SER A 68 11.23 10.57 -13.53
C SER A 68 11.31 11.39 -12.24
N HIS A 69 10.65 12.56 -12.20
CA HIS A 69 10.60 13.42 -11.02
C HIS A 69 9.90 12.75 -9.81
N ARG A 70 8.84 11.96 -10.03
CA ARG A 70 8.16 11.21 -8.95
C ARG A 70 9.01 10.04 -8.46
N GLN A 71 9.66 9.33 -9.37
CA GLN A 71 10.57 8.24 -9.01
C GLN A 71 11.77 8.74 -8.18
N VAL A 72 12.31 9.90 -8.53
CA VAL A 72 13.38 10.56 -7.77
C VAL A 72 12.89 10.98 -6.39
N ASP A 73 11.73 11.63 -6.29
CA ASP A 73 11.15 12.04 -5.00
C ASP A 73 10.84 10.84 -4.09
N PHE A 74 10.37 9.73 -4.67
CA PHE A 74 10.18 8.47 -3.95
C PHE A 74 11.50 7.97 -3.37
N TRP A 75 12.58 7.91 -4.17
CA TRP A 75 13.90 7.52 -3.67
C TRP A 75 14.43 8.45 -2.58
N ASP A 76 14.30 9.76 -2.76
CA ASP A 76 14.76 10.75 -1.78
C ASP A 76 13.99 10.60 -0.45
N THR A 77 12.69 10.33 -0.53
CA THR A 77 11.85 10.08 0.64
C THR A 77 12.22 8.77 1.36
N LEU A 78 12.52 7.70 0.62
CA LEU A 78 13.00 6.47 1.24
C LEU A 78 14.39 6.65 1.86
N ARG A 79 15.30 7.32 1.15
CA ARG A 79 16.70 7.53 1.59
C ARG A 79 16.79 8.31 2.89
N SER A 80 15.92 9.31 3.06
CA SER A 80 15.84 10.12 4.28
C SER A 80 15.13 9.41 5.45
N HIS A 81 14.40 8.31 5.22
CA HIS A 81 13.65 7.64 6.26
C HIS A 81 14.49 6.58 7.01
N PRO A 82 14.58 6.62 8.35
CA PRO A 82 15.49 5.77 9.12
C PRO A 82 15.20 4.26 9.02
N VAL A 83 13.95 3.89 8.70
CA VAL A 83 13.54 2.47 8.60
C VAL A 83 13.49 1.97 7.16
N TYR A 84 13.30 2.87 6.18
CA TYR A 84 13.06 2.46 4.79
C TYR A 84 14.26 2.71 3.89
N SER A 85 15.24 3.50 4.31
CA SER A 85 16.47 3.72 3.54
C SER A 85 17.18 2.43 3.16
N SER A 86 17.17 1.42 4.03
CA SER A 86 17.80 0.14 3.78
C SER A 86 17.24 -0.61 2.58
N THR A 87 15.98 -0.36 2.16
CA THR A 87 15.40 -1.07 1.01
C THR A 87 16.06 -0.71 -0.31
N LEU A 88 16.73 0.45 -0.36
CA LEU A 88 17.45 0.91 -1.55
C LEU A 88 18.75 0.13 -1.79
N SER A 89 19.29 -0.51 -0.74
CA SER A 89 20.53 -1.29 -0.78
C SER A 89 20.30 -2.81 -0.81
N ASP A 90 19.05 -3.26 -0.76
CA ASP A 90 18.74 -4.69 -0.72
C ASP A 90 19.05 -5.35 -2.08
N THR A 91 19.73 -6.50 -2.02
CA THR A 91 20.01 -7.33 -3.19
C THR A 91 18.71 -7.87 -3.80
N HIS A 92 18.63 -7.85 -5.12
CA HIS A 92 17.48 -8.36 -5.87
C HIS A 92 17.94 -9.06 -7.14
N HIS A 93 17.07 -9.93 -7.65
CA HIS A 93 17.27 -10.58 -8.94
C HIS A 93 16.35 -9.95 -9.96
N ILE A 94 16.88 -9.56 -11.10
CA ILE A 94 16.09 -9.09 -12.24
C ILE A 94 15.81 -10.30 -13.12
N ILE A 95 14.54 -10.68 -13.25
CA ILE A 95 14.07 -11.76 -14.13
C ILE A 95 13.16 -11.12 -15.18
N GLY A 96 13.73 -10.92 -16.38
CA GLY A 96 13.05 -10.15 -17.43
C GLY A 96 12.77 -8.72 -16.97
N LYS A 97 11.49 -8.34 -16.89
CA LYS A 97 11.04 -7.00 -16.44
C LYS A 97 10.73 -6.93 -14.95
N TRP A 98 10.93 -8.01 -14.20
CA TRP A 98 10.52 -8.09 -12.80
C TRP A 98 11.73 -8.15 -11.87
N SER A 99 11.72 -7.31 -10.85
CA SER A 99 12.66 -7.43 -9.74
C SER A 99 12.06 -8.29 -8.64
N SER A 100 12.71 -9.40 -8.35
CA SER A 100 12.38 -10.26 -7.21
C SER A 100 13.15 -9.79 -5.99
N TYR A 101 12.42 -9.22 -5.04
CA TYR A 101 12.91 -8.78 -3.74
C TYR A 101 12.50 -9.78 -2.65
N SER A 102 13.20 -9.72 -1.51
CA SER A 102 12.74 -10.44 -0.32
C SER A 102 11.34 -9.95 0.10
N SER A 103 10.53 -10.82 0.71
CA SER A 103 9.20 -10.44 1.21
C SER A 103 9.27 -9.31 2.25
N GLU A 104 10.38 -9.16 2.96
CA GLU A 104 10.60 -8.05 3.87
C GLU A 104 10.84 -6.74 3.14
N THR A 105 11.72 -6.73 2.13
CA THR A 105 12.00 -5.57 1.29
C THR A 105 10.72 -5.09 0.59
N THR A 106 9.94 -6.00 -0.01
CA THR A 106 8.67 -5.65 -0.66
C THR A 106 7.71 -4.98 0.32
N ARG A 107 7.53 -5.53 1.52
CA ARG A 107 6.68 -4.88 2.55
C ARG A 107 7.20 -3.53 2.99
N ARG A 108 8.53 -3.36 3.09
CA ARG A 108 9.13 -2.07 3.45
C ARG A 108 8.96 -1.04 2.33
N LYS A 109 9.10 -1.44 1.06
CA LYS A 109 8.78 -0.63 -0.13
C LYS A 109 7.35 -0.12 -0.06
N CYS A 110 6.36 -0.99 0.11
CA CYS A 110 4.96 -0.57 0.10
C CYS A 110 4.63 0.39 1.26
N LYS A 111 5.11 0.13 2.47
CA LYS A 111 4.94 1.07 3.60
C LYS A 111 5.71 2.37 3.39
N GLY A 112 6.88 2.29 2.72
CA GLY A 112 7.64 3.45 2.29
C GLY A 112 6.88 4.28 1.27
N GLY A 113 6.12 3.64 0.38
CA GLY A 113 5.20 4.27 -0.55
C GLY A 113 4.07 5.02 0.16
N LEU A 114 3.48 4.46 1.21
CA LEU A 114 2.48 5.17 2.02
C LEU A 114 3.08 6.38 2.76
N HIS A 115 4.28 6.21 3.30
CA HIS A 115 5.02 7.32 3.92
C HIS A 115 5.34 8.43 2.91
N TRP A 116 5.77 8.04 1.71
CA TRP A 116 6.01 8.95 0.59
C TRP A 116 4.73 9.64 0.13
N ALA A 117 3.60 8.95 0.04
CA ALA A 117 2.33 9.58 -0.30
C ALA A 117 1.92 10.66 0.71
N ALA A 118 2.17 10.43 1.99
CA ALA A 118 1.79 11.35 3.05
C ALA A 118 2.75 12.55 3.22
N ARG A 119 4.02 12.43 2.81
CA ARG A 119 5.08 13.42 3.15
C ARG A 119 5.97 13.82 1.98
N GLY A 120 5.80 13.18 0.83
CA GLY A 120 6.49 13.54 -0.39
C GLY A 120 6.08 14.92 -0.87
N ARG A 121 6.69 15.36 -1.96
CA ARG A 121 6.44 16.71 -2.49
C ARG A 121 5.12 16.82 -3.25
N PHE A 122 4.53 15.69 -3.62
CA PHE A 122 3.30 15.63 -4.39
C PHE A 122 2.08 15.51 -3.50
N ASN A 123 1.05 16.29 -3.80
CA ASN A 123 -0.26 16.14 -3.19
C ASN A 123 -0.97 14.94 -3.84
N MET A 124 -0.81 13.76 -3.25
CA MET A 124 -1.42 12.52 -3.72
C MET A 124 -2.42 12.00 -2.70
N ALA A 125 -3.55 11.47 -3.15
CA ALA A 125 -4.40 10.64 -2.31
C ALA A 125 -4.01 9.16 -2.43
N VAL A 126 -4.25 8.40 -1.38
CA VAL A 126 -4.17 6.95 -1.36
C VAL A 126 -5.59 6.40 -1.26
N HIS A 127 -6.04 5.69 -2.29
CA HIS A 127 -7.27 4.91 -2.27
C HIS A 127 -6.92 3.50 -1.82
N PHE A 128 -7.27 3.16 -0.58
CA PHE A 128 -7.05 1.85 0.00
C PHE A 128 -8.31 1.00 -0.13
N ILE A 129 -8.29 0.06 -1.07
CA ILE A 129 -9.39 -0.85 -1.37
C ILE A 129 -9.43 -1.97 -0.33
N LEU A 130 -10.56 -2.10 0.37
CA LEU A 130 -10.80 -3.06 1.44
C LEU A 130 -11.55 -4.32 0.97
N ASP A 131 -12.02 -4.32 -0.28
CA ASP A 131 -12.70 -5.48 -0.88
C ASP A 131 -11.83 -6.75 -0.80
N GLU A 132 -12.47 -7.88 -0.54
CA GLU A 132 -11.86 -9.23 -0.41
C GLU A 132 -10.82 -9.39 0.72
N LEU A 133 -10.51 -8.32 1.47
CA LEU A 133 -9.55 -8.36 2.55
C LEU A 133 -10.18 -8.95 3.81
N ASP A 134 -9.69 -10.11 4.25
CA ASP A 134 -10.06 -10.68 5.55
C ASP A 134 -9.46 -9.83 6.69
N MET A 135 -10.29 -8.99 7.30
CA MET A 135 -9.86 -8.10 8.38
C MET A 135 -9.40 -8.85 9.64
N ARG A 136 -9.97 -10.03 9.92
CA ARG A 136 -9.55 -10.84 11.06
C ARG A 136 -8.13 -11.34 10.83
N ALA A 137 -7.87 -11.89 9.65
CA ALA A 137 -6.55 -12.30 9.17
C ALA A 137 -5.50 -11.18 9.29
N VAL A 138 -5.86 -9.96 8.89
CA VAL A 138 -4.99 -8.79 8.98
C VAL A 138 -4.68 -8.44 10.44
N VAL A 139 -5.69 -8.37 11.30
CA VAL A 139 -5.54 -8.02 12.71
C VAL A 139 -4.72 -9.06 13.47
N GLU A 140 -5.05 -10.34 13.30
CA GLU A 140 -4.45 -11.46 14.03
C GLU A 140 -3.08 -11.87 13.45
N LYS A 141 -2.72 -11.40 12.25
CA LYS A 141 -1.48 -11.75 11.53
C LYS A 141 -1.38 -13.24 11.23
N ASN A 142 -2.51 -13.83 10.84
CA ASN A 142 -2.69 -15.24 10.54
C ASN A 142 -3.39 -15.44 9.20
N ALA A 143 -3.23 -14.49 8.27
CA ALA A 143 -3.88 -14.50 6.98
C ALA A 143 -3.74 -15.86 6.27
N THR A 144 -4.81 -16.25 5.59
CA THR A 144 -4.93 -17.46 4.77
C THR A 144 -5.57 -17.09 3.43
N TRP A 145 -5.07 -17.64 2.33
CA TRP A 145 -5.70 -17.61 1.01
C TRP A 145 -7.02 -18.39 1.02
N SER A 146 -7.84 -18.19 -0.02
CA SER A 146 -9.11 -18.88 -0.24
C SER A 146 -8.98 -20.40 -0.42
N ASP A 147 -7.79 -20.89 -0.81
CA ASP A 147 -7.46 -22.31 -0.93
C ASP A 147 -6.98 -22.95 0.40
N GLY A 148 -6.96 -22.19 1.49
CA GLY A 148 -6.52 -22.63 2.81
C GLY A 148 -5.01 -22.50 3.07
N GLN A 149 -4.21 -22.02 2.10
CA GLN A 149 -2.79 -21.75 2.33
C GLN A 149 -2.60 -20.55 3.24
N LYS A 150 -1.70 -20.62 4.24
CA LYS A 150 -1.40 -19.47 5.10
C LYS A 150 -0.61 -18.41 4.30
N LEU A 151 -1.09 -17.17 4.31
CA LEU A 151 -0.41 -15.95 3.84
C LEU A 151 0.58 -15.41 4.89
N ASP A 152 0.19 -15.49 6.16
CA ASP A 152 1.04 -15.14 7.29
C ASP A 152 1.47 -16.43 8.01
N TYR A 153 2.69 -16.90 7.74
CA TYR A 153 3.23 -18.11 8.36
C TYR A 153 4.75 -18.05 8.56
N VAL A 154 5.24 -18.95 9.41
CA VAL A 154 6.67 -19.18 9.60
C VAL A 154 7.02 -20.51 8.93
N GLU A 155 7.89 -20.46 7.93
CA GLU A 155 8.43 -21.64 7.26
C GLU A 155 9.95 -21.55 7.27
N GLN A 156 10.61 -22.59 7.81
CA GLN A 156 12.07 -22.64 7.92
C GLN A 156 12.66 -21.38 8.60
N GLY A 157 11.97 -20.84 9.61
CA GLY A 157 12.37 -19.62 10.33
C GLY A 157 12.06 -18.30 9.60
N ARG A 158 11.55 -18.33 8.36
CA ARG A 158 11.17 -17.13 7.58
C ARG A 158 9.71 -16.77 7.78
N LYS A 159 9.43 -15.48 8.02
CA LYS A 159 8.09 -14.95 8.25
C LYS A 159 7.48 -14.39 6.96
N TRP A 160 6.63 -15.19 6.33
CA TRP A 160 5.73 -14.74 5.27
C TRP A 160 4.62 -13.89 5.89
N ARG A 161 4.34 -12.74 5.27
CA ARG A 161 3.17 -11.93 5.65
C ARG A 161 2.62 -11.20 4.44
N SER A 162 1.30 -11.04 4.38
CA SER A 162 0.60 -10.19 3.42
C SER A 162 1.15 -8.75 3.43
N CYS A 163 1.46 -8.24 2.24
CA CYS A 163 1.84 -6.85 2.02
C CYS A 163 0.68 -5.91 2.37
N THR A 164 -0.50 -6.15 1.79
CA THR A 164 -1.73 -5.38 2.06
C THR A 164 -2.08 -5.36 3.54
N GLY A 165 -1.98 -6.49 4.25
CA GLY A 165 -2.18 -6.52 5.69
C GLY A 165 -1.12 -5.72 6.46
N ALA A 166 0.14 -5.72 6.02
CA ALA A 166 1.20 -4.92 6.62
C ALA A 166 1.03 -3.41 6.39
N GLU A 167 0.52 -3.03 5.21
CA GLU A 167 0.16 -1.66 4.84
C GLU A 167 -1.00 -1.15 5.68
N LEU A 168 -2.11 -1.90 5.78
CA LEU A 168 -3.27 -1.49 6.57
C LEU A 168 -2.93 -1.31 8.05
N ARG A 169 -2.14 -2.24 8.62
CA ARG A 169 -1.60 -2.11 9.98
C ARG A 169 -0.59 -0.97 10.12
N TRP A 170 0.07 -0.53 9.05
CA TRP A 170 0.91 0.66 9.08
C TRP A 170 0.03 1.92 9.15
N ILE A 171 -1.04 2.01 8.36
CA ILE A 171 -1.98 3.14 8.40
C ILE A 171 -2.61 3.25 9.78
N TYR A 172 -3.12 2.15 10.34
CA TYR A 172 -3.69 2.13 11.70
C TYR A 172 -2.71 2.68 12.76
N ARG A 173 -1.43 2.30 12.68
CA ARG A 173 -0.41 2.78 13.63
C ARG A 173 -0.11 4.27 13.51
N ASN A 174 -0.36 4.86 12.33
CA ASN A 174 -0.13 6.27 12.05
C ASN A 174 -1.45 7.04 11.90
N GLN A 175 -2.58 6.47 12.34
CA GLN A 175 -3.91 7.07 12.15
C GLN A 175 -4.10 8.43 12.86
N ALA A 176 -3.29 8.69 13.89
CA ALA A 176 -3.29 9.94 14.63
C ALA A 176 -2.47 11.05 13.92
N ASP A 177 -1.67 10.71 12.92
CA ASP A 177 -0.90 11.66 12.13
C ASP A 177 -1.80 12.36 11.10
N PRO A 178 -1.96 13.70 11.16
CA PRO A 178 -2.80 14.44 10.24
C PRO A 178 -2.43 14.24 8.76
N LEU A 179 -1.14 14.06 8.45
CA LEU A 179 -0.70 13.86 7.07
C LEU A 179 -1.21 12.52 6.52
N VAL A 180 -1.06 11.45 7.29
CA VAL A 180 -1.57 10.13 6.88
C VAL A 180 -3.09 10.13 6.77
N ARG A 181 -3.77 10.78 7.73
CA ARG A 181 -5.22 10.94 7.76
C ARG A 181 -5.77 11.67 6.54
N ASN A 182 -5.11 12.73 6.10
CA ASN A 182 -5.55 13.54 4.96
C ASN A 182 -5.19 12.88 3.61
N THR A 183 -4.15 12.04 3.60
CA THR A 183 -3.72 11.33 2.40
C THR A 183 -4.51 10.06 2.14
N VAL A 184 -4.88 9.28 3.17
CA VAL A 184 -5.46 7.94 3.00
C VAL A 184 -6.98 7.96 3.07
N GLN A 185 -7.62 7.40 2.05
CA GLN A 185 -9.07 7.19 1.95
C GLN A 185 -9.36 5.70 1.75
N PHE A 186 -10.39 5.20 2.43
CA PHE A 186 -10.78 3.79 2.35
C PHE A 186 -11.95 3.59 1.42
N TRP A 187 -11.94 2.48 0.69
CA TRP A 187 -12.96 2.13 -0.29
C TRP A 187 -13.43 0.70 -0.04
N LYS A 188 -14.74 0.47 -0.12
CA LYS A 188 -15.37 -0.86 -0.08
C LYS A 188 -16.58 -0.83 -0.98
N TYR A 189 -16.75 -1.84 -1.83
CA TYR A 189 -17.82 -1.91 -2.83
C TYR A 189 -17.90 -0.64 -3.69
N PHE A 190 -16.74 -0.15 -4.15
CA PHE A 190 -16.59 1.06 -4.98
C PHE A 190 -17.11 2.35 -4.33
N ARG A 191 -17.30 2.38 -3.01
CA ARG A 191 -17.74 3.57 -2.28
C ARG A 191 -16.71 3.96 -1.22
N PRO A 192 -16.49 5.26 -0.98
CA PRO A 192 -15.71 5.71 0.16
C PRO A 192 -16.36 5.24 1.45
N VAL A 193 -15.53 4.74 2.37
CA VAL A 193 -15.97 4.28 3.69
C VAL A 193 -15.06 4.87 4.77
N ALA A 194 -15.53 4.82 6.01
CA ALA A 194 -14.68 5.14 7.15
C ALA A 194 -13.60 4.06 7.35
N PRO A 195 -12.50 4.41 8.04
CA PRO A 195 -11.49 3.45 8.41
C PRO A 195 -12.09 2.23 9.14
N PRO A 196 -11.54 1.03 8.94
CA PRO A 196 -12.13 -0.21 9.46
C PRO A 196 -12.09 -0.34 10.99
N TRP A 197 -11.40 0.57 11.67
CA TRP A 197 -11.31 0.65 13.13
C TRP A 197 -12.27 1.67 13.76
N GLU A 198 -13.00 2.46 12.97
CA GLU A 198 -14.01 3.39 13.48
C GLU A 198 -15.37 2.71 13.61
N PHE A 199 -16.08 2.96 14.71
CA PHE A 199 -17.46 2.52 14.90
C PHE A 199 -18.44 3.42 14.12
N GLY A 200 -19.46 2.85 13.50
CA GLY A 200 -20.59 3.59 12.92
C GLY A 200 -21.09 3.05 11.59
N HIS A 201 -22.14 3.68 11.05
CA HIS A 201 -22.82 3.28 9.81
C HIS A 201 -21.95 3.32 8.54
N LEU A 202 -20.87 4.10 8.56
CA LEU A 202 -19.85 4.15 7.51
C LEU A 202 -18.55 3.46 7.90
N GLY A 203 -18.43 3.06 9.17
CA GLY A 203 -17.34 2.26 9.72
C GLY A 203 -17.46 0.80 9.35
N GLY A 204 -16.36 0.07 9.42
CA GLY A 204 -16.39 -1.37 9.28
C GLY A 204 -17.14 -2.00 10.47
N SER A 205 -18.00 -2.99 10.21
CA SER A 205 -18.48 -3.93 11.25
C SER A 205 -17.32 -4.62 12.01
N GLU A 206 -16.11 -4.45 11.50
CA GLU A 206 -14.84 -5.01 11.96
C GLU A 206 -14.12 -4.15 13.01
N ALA A 207 -14.66 -2.99 13.45
CA ALA A 207 -13.98 -2.12 14.44
C ALA A 207 -13.60 -2.85 15.73
N HIS A 208 -14.45 -3.77 16.17
CA HIS A 208 -14.20 -4.65 17.32
C HIS A 208 -12.95 -5.52 17.14
N LEU A 209 -12.59 -5.93 15.91
CA LEU A 209 -11.37 -6.69 15.63
C LEU A 209 -10.13 -5.83 15.90
N TRP A 210 -10.14 -4.58 15.44
CA TRP A 210 -9.01 -3.67 15.59
C TRP A 210 -8.70 -3.32 17.06
N SER A 211 -9.70 -3.37 17.96
CA SER A 211 -9.47 -3.24 19.40
C SER A 211 -8.52 -4.31 19.98
N ARG A 212 -8.42 -5.48 19.33
CA ARG A 212 -7.52 -6.58 19.70
C ARG A 212 -6.11 -6.39 19.15
N TYR A 213 -5.92 -5.51 18.17
CA TYR A 213 -4.62 -5.23 17.58
C TYR A 213 -3.87 -4.19 18.41
N VAL A 214 -2.88 -4.64 19.20
CA VAL A 214 -1.99 -3.73 19.96
C VAL A 214 -0.64 -3.58 19.25
N PRO A 215 -0.35 -2.43 18.61
CA PRO A 215 0.96 -2.11 18.08
C PRO A 215 2.05 -2.27 19.11
N ARG A 216 3.19 -2.85 18.72
CA ARG A 216 4.36 -2.95 19.61
C ARG A 216 4.85 -1.57 20.07
N SER A 217 4.72 -0.56 19.21
CA SER A 217 5.11 0.83 19.51
C SER A 217 4.24 1.50 20.57
N TRP A 218 3.06 0.97 20.87
CA TRP A 218 2.16 1.52 21.89
C TRP A 218 2.29 0.82 23.25
N ARG A 219 3.05 -0.28 23.31
CA ARG A 219 3.35 -0.93 24.58
C ARG A 219 4.34 -0.01 25.30
N VAL A 220 3.86 0.63 26.37
CA VAL A 220 4.72 1.34 27.32
C VAL A 220 5.81 0.36 27.76
N LYS A 221 7.07 0.76 27.63
CA LYS A 221 8.21 -0.02 28.09
C LYS A 221 8.31 0.01 29.60
#